data_AF-A0AAE3H084-F1
#
_entry.id   AF-A0AAE3H084-F1
#
_cell.length_a   1.000
_cell.length_b   1.000
_cell.length_c   1.000
_cell.angle_alpha   90.00
_cell.angle_beta   90.00
_cell.angle_gamma   90.00
#
_symmetry.space_group_name_H-M   'P 1'
#
loop_
_entity.id
_entity.type
_entity.pdbx_description
1 polymer ?
#
loop_
_entity_poly.entity_id
_entity_poly.type
_entity_poly.pdbx_seq_one_letter_code
_entity_poly.pdbx_strand_id
1 'polypeptide(L)' 'MKTIHLQVPDDLDLKEYDFSMIIASKLFEEGKLSLGQAAEMVGLSKGAFLEIIGKYGVSVFSSSLTDLYSDISNA' A
#
# COMPACT_ATOMS: atom_id res chain seq x y z
N MET A 1 10.77 -3.02 15.11
CA MET A 1 9.74 -2.09 14.58
C MET A 1 9.85 -0.75 15.30
N LYS A 2 9.44 0.35 14.64
CA LYS A 2 9.40 1.69 15.23
C LYS A 2 7.93 2.14 15.28
N THR A 3 7.51 2.76 16.38
CA THR A 3 6.15 3.30 16.55
C THR A 3 6.12 4.78 16.19
N ILE A 4 5.10 5.21 15.45
CA ILE A 4 4.82 6.60 15.11
C ILE A 4 3.45 6.95 15.65
N HIS A 5 3.32 8.10 16.32
CA HIS A 5 2.04 8.61 16.81
C HIS A 5 1.55 9.72 15.87
N LEU A 6 0.29 9.64 15.47
CA LEU A 6 -0.40 10.63 14.64
C LEU A 6 -1.61 11.15 15.42
N GLN A 7 -1.77 12.46 15.45
CA GLN A 7 -3.02 13.08 15.90
C GLN A 7 -3.89 13.29 14.67
N VAL A 8 -5.14 12.83 14.73
CA VAL A 8 -6.12 12.96 13.66
C VAL A 8 -7.35 13.71 14.20
N PRO A 9 -8.13 14.39 13.35
CA PRO A 9 -9.38 15.01 13.75
C PRO A 9 -10.35 13.99 14.40
N ASP A 10 -11.06 14.41 15.45
CA ASP A 10 -11.99 13.54 16.19
C ASP A 10 -13.22 13.11 15.36
N ASP A 11 -13.54 13.88 14.32
CA ASP A 11 -14.64 13.62 13.38
C ASP A 11 -14.24 12.69 12.23
N LEU A 12 -12.99 12.21 12.23
CA LEU A 12 -12.50 11.30 11.20
C LEU A 12 -13.03 9.88 11.43
N ASP A 13 -14.05 9.50 10.66
CA ASP A 13 -14.63 8.15 10.68
C ASP A 13 -13.78 7.15 9.87
N LEU A 14 -12.61 6.82 10.41
CA LEU A 14 -11.69 5.80 9.87
C LEU A 14 -11.20 4.89 11.00
N LYS A 15 -11.22 3.58 10.75
CA LYS A 15 -10.68 2.62 11.71
C LYS A 15 -9.15 2.63 11.64
N GLU A 16 -8.51 2.34 12.76
CA GLU A 16 -7.04 2.26 12.88
C GLU A 16 -6.41 1.31 11.83
N TYR A 17 -7.10 0.22 11.51
CA TYR A 17 -6.67 -0.72 10.48
C TYR A 17 -6.67 -0.10 9.08
N ASP A 18 -7.72 0.65 8.73
CA ASP A 18 -7.83 1.33 7.44
C ASP A 18 -6.71 2.36 7.30
N PHE A 19 -6.38 3.08 8.39
CA PHE A 19 -5.23 3.98 8.45
C PHE A 19 -3.91 3.27 8.16
N SER A 20 -3.69 2.14 8.82
CA SER A 20 -2.48 1.33 8.65
C SER A 20 -2.36 0.81 7.22
N MET A 21 -3.47 0.39 6.62
CA MET A 21 -3.52 -0.02 5.22
C MET A 21 -3.23 1.13 4.25
N ILE A 22 -3.80 2.32 4.46
CA ILE A 22 -3.52 3.49 3.61
C ILE A 22 -2.02 3.81 3.65
N ILE A 23 -1.42 3.86 4.83
CA ILE A 23 0.00 4.19 4.98
C ILE A 23 0.88 3.10 4.36
N ALA A 24 0.64 1.83 4.68
CA ALA A 24 1.41 0.71 4.13
C ALA A 24 1.32 0.66 2.60
N SER A 25 0.12 0.87 2.05
CA SER A 25 -0.11 0.90 0.60
C SER A 25 0.64 2.06 -0.04
N LYS A 26 0.53 3.27 0.52
CA LYS A 26 1.20 4.45 -0.06
C LYS A 26 2.72 4.32 -0.04
N LEU A 27 3.29 3.84 1.06
CA LEU A 27 4.72 3.65 1.18
C LEU A 27 5.24 2.51 0.28
N PHE A 28 4.42 1.49 0.01
CA PHE A 28 4.73 0.47 -1.01
C PHE A 28 4.72 1.05 -2.41
N GLU A 29 3.68 1.83 -2.76
CA GLU A 29 3.57 2.53 -4.05
C GLU A 29 4.77 3.43 -4.33
N GLU A 30 5.26 4.15 -3.31
CA GLU A 30 6.44 5.01 -3.41
C GLU A 30 7.78 4.25 -3.34
N GLY A 31 7.76 2.91 -3.25
CA GLY A 31 8.95 2.07 -3.14
C GLY A 31 9.72 2.23 -1.83
N LYS A 32 9.13 2.87 -0.81
CA LYS A 32 9.72 3.05 0.53
C LYS A 32 9.62 1.78 1.38
N LEU A 33 8.58 0.98 1.16
CA LEU A 33 8.43 -0.35 1.71
C LEU A 33 8.49 -1.38 0.61
N SER A 34 9.23 -2.46 0.85
CA SER A 34 9.04 -3.68 0.06
C SER A 34 7.67 -4.30 0.34
N LEU A 35 7.19 -5.16 -0.57
CA LEU A 35 5.95 -5.91 -0.40
C LEU A 35 5.88 -6.64 0.96
N GLY A 36 7.01 -7.22 1.39
CA GLY A 36 7.09 -7.92 2.69
C GLY A 36 6.91 -7.00 3.89
N GLN A 37 7.58 -5.84 3.87
CA GLN A 37 7.49 -4.87 4.96
C GLN A 37 6.10 -4.22 5.03
N ALA A 38 5.49 -3.94 3.88
CA ALA A 38 4.14 -3.40 3.83
C ALA A 38 3.11 -4.42 4.37
N ALA A 39 3.22 -5.69 3.99
CA ALA A 39 2.37 -6.75 4.53
C ALA A 39 2.57 -6.95 6.04
N GLU A 40 3.81 -6.93 6.53
CA GLU A 40 4.12 -7.03 7.96
C GLU A 40 3.53 -5.86 8.76
N MET A 41 3.57 -4.65 8.22
CA MET A 41 3.04 -3.44 8.87
C MET A 41 1.54 -3.53 9.20
N VAL A 42 0.78 -4.31 8.43
CA VAL A 42 -0.67 -4.48 8.58
C VAL A 42 -1.07 -5.89 9.04
N GLY A 43 -0.10 -6.71 9.45
CA GLY A 43 -0.34 -8.06 9.94
C GLY A 43 -0.88 -9.04 8.90
N LEU A 44 -0.54 -8.86 7.62
CA LEU A 44 -0.98 -9.71 6.52
C LEU A 44 0.17 -10.57 5.96
N SER A 45 -0.20 -11.63 5.24
CA SER A 45 0.72 -12.29 4.33
C SER A 45 0.97 -11.42 3.08
N LYS A 46 2.10 -11.64 2.38
CA LYS A 46 2.41 -10.92 1.14
C LYS A 46 1.30 -11.06 0.08
N GLY A 47 0.74 -12.26 -0.06
CA GLY A 47 -0.36 -12.52 -1.01
C GLY A 47 -1.64 -11.80 -0.61
N ALA A 48 -2.04 -11.89 0.66
CA ALA A 48 -3.24 -11.21 1.16
C ALA A 48 -3.13 -9.68 1.01
N PHE A 49 -1.95 -9.11 1.24
CA PHE A 49 -1.72 -7.68 1.01
C PHE A 49 -1.91 -7.30 -0.47
N LEU A 50 -1.33 -8.04 -1.41
CA LEU A 50 -1.53 -7.80 -2.86
C LEU A 50 -2.99 -7.90 -3.30
N GLU A 51 -3.75 -8.83 -2.72
CA GLU A 51 -5.18 -9.01 -3.06
C GLU A 51 -6.03 -7.79 -2.68
N ILE A 52 -5.69 -7.09 -1.58
CA ILE A 52 -6.52 -6.02 -1.05
C ILE A 52 -5.97 -4.61 -1.27
N ILE A 53 -4.68 -4.46 -1.60
CA ILE A 53 -4.02 -3.15 -1.72
C ILE A 53 -4.72 -2.22 -2.72
N GLY A 54 -5.28 -2.77 -3.81
CA GLY A 54 -6.01 -2.00 -4.82
C GLY A 54 -7.27 -1.29 -4.28
N LYS A 55 -7.83 -1.75 -3.15
CA LYS A 55 -8.97 -1.08 -2.49
C LYS A 55 -8.57 0.23 -1.81
N TYR A 56 -7.28 0.43 -1.55
CA TYR A 56 -6.74 1.61 -0.88
C TYR A 56 -6.13 2.62 -1.86
N GLY A 57 -6.52 2.54 -3.13
CA GLY A 57 -6.16 3.52 -4.16
C GLY A 57 -4.76 3.39 -4.74
N VAL A 58 -4.05 2.31 -4.42
CA VAL A 58 -2.73 2.02 -5.01
C VAL A 58 -2.90 1.20 -6.26
N SER A 59 -2.42 1.75 -7.38
CA SER A 59 -2.28 0.99 -8.61
C SER A 59 -1.07 0.07 -8.45
N VAL A 60 -1.31 -1.25 -8.45
CA VAL A 60 -0.23 -2.26 -8.45
C VAL A 60 0.53 -2.27 -9.78
N PHE A 61 -0.08 -1.69 -10.82
CA PHE A 61 0.52 -1.41 -12.10
C PHE A 61 1.00 0.03 -12.13
N SER A 62 2.15 0.27 -12.73
CA SER A 62 2.65 1.62 -12.97
C SER A 62 1.60 2.50 -13.66
N SER A 63 1.44 3.74 -13.18
CA SER A 63 0.54 4.73 -13.79
C SER A 63 1.09 5.32 -15.09
N SER A 64 2.30 4.92 -15.48
CA SER A 64 2.99 5.39 -16.68
C SER A 64 2.62 4.51 -17.86
N LEU A 65 2.10 5.13 -18.93
CA LEU A 65 1.87 4.44 -20.20
C LEU A 65 3.15 3.75 -20.70
N THR A 66 4.32 4.36 -20.47
CA THR A 66 5.62 3.81 -20.87
C THR A 66 5.92 2.48 -20.20
N ASP A 67 5.64 2.38 -18.90
CA ASP A 67 5.88 1.16 -18.14
C ASP A 67 4.85 0.09 -18.52
N LEU A 68 3.59 0.47 -18.74
CA LEU A 68 2.57 -0.45 -19.25
C LEU A 68 2.96 -1.07 -20.61
N TYR A 69 3.48 -0.27 -21.54
CA TYR A 69 3.96 -0.78 -22.83
C TYR A 69 5.18 -1.70 -22.68
N SER A 70 6.07 -1.41 -21.72
CA SER A 70 7.19 -2.29 -21.39
C SER A 70 6.71 -3.63 -20.86
N ASP A 71 5.76 -3.65 -19.94
CA ASP A 71 5.22 -4.87 -19.36
C ASP A 71 4.51 -5.75 -20.41
N ILE A 72 3.74 -5.12 -21.33
CA ILE A 72 3.12 -5.83 -22.46
C ILE A 72 4.18 -6.42 -23.41
N SER A 73 5.27 -5.70 -23.67
CA SER A 73 6.29 -6.13 -24.62
C SER A 73 7.16 -7.28 -24.11
N ASN A 74 7.19 -7.50 -22.80
CA ASN A 74 8.00 -8.53 -22.14
C ASN A 74 7.18 -9.76 -21.68
N ALA A 75 5.89 -9.82 -22.01
CA ALA A 75 4.97 -10.94 -21.72
C ALA A 75 4.83 -11.89 -22.91
#